data_AF-V5H8D3-F1
#
_entry.id   AF-V5H8D3-F1
#
_cell.length_a   1.000
_cell.length_b   1.000
_cell.length_c   1.000
_cell.angle_alpha   90.00
_cell.angle_beta   90.00
_cell.angle_gamma   90.00
#
_symmetry.space_group_name_H-M   'P 1'
#
loop_
_entity.id
_entity.type
_entity.pdbx_description
1 polymer ?
#
loop_
_entity_poly.entity_id
_entity_poly.type
_entity_poly.pdbx_seq_one_letter_code
_entity_poly.pdbx_strand_id
1 'polypeptide(L)'
;MVKPAAALATAAEPSLSVISSKDKMEKVKMLLQEWICSRDGEISNTDVDAWTQLLGGVVQERNLEKLDLLLKFFYRTVQRSGSKKWEDTYMKVINVVQTEVLQAFGHFMKLQIF
;
A
#
# COMPACT_ATOMS: atom_id res chain seq x y z
N MET A 1 -11.37 -40.30 49.70
CA MET A 1 -11.45 -40.92 48.35
C MET A 1 -12.47 -40.08 47.57
N VAL A 2 -12.24 -39.42 46.43
CA VAL A 2 -11.23 -39.49 45.36
C VAL A 2 -11.04 -38.05 44.78
N LYS A 3 -9.88 -37.83 44.18
CA LYS A 3 -9.19 -36.66 43.58
C LYS A 3 -10.01 -35.63 42.75
N PRO A 4 -9.57 -34.33 42.68
CA PRO A 4 -10.18 -33.27 41.86
C PRO A 4 -9.60 -33.21 40.44
N ALA A 5 -10.40 -32.76 39.46
CA ALA A 5 -9.94 -32.45 38.10
C ALA A 5 -10.88 -31.48 37.39
N ALA A 6 -10.40 -30.26 37.14
CA ALA A 6 -10.49 -29.55 35.85
C ALA A 6 -9.99 -28.11 36.04
N ALA A 7 -8.69 -27.92 35.83
CA ALA A 7 -8.14 -26.65 35.41
C ALA A 7 -8.46 -26.47 33.92
N LEU A 8 -9.08 -25.36 33.53
CA LEU A 8 -9.09 -24.82 32.17
C LEU A 8 -8.79 -23.33 32.32
N ALA A 9 -7.51 -22.94 32.39
CA ALA A 9 -6.70 -22.60 31.22
C ALA A 9 -7.34 -21.47 30.39
N THR A 10 -7.04 -20.24 30.82
CA THR A 10 -6.71 -19.06 30.02
C THR A 10 -6.76 -19.26 28.50
N ALA A 11 -7.83 -18.79 27.86
CA ALA A 11 -7.81 -18.45 26.45
C ALA A 11 -7.66 -16.93 26.35
N ALA A 12 -6.41 -16.49 26.25
CA ALA A 12 -6.06 -15.12 25.88
C ALA A 12 -6.71 -14.81 24.53
N GLU A 13 -7.53 -13.76 24.47
CA GLU A 13 -7.90 -13.16 23.20
C GLU A 13 -6.61 -12.71 22.50
N PRO A 14 -6.32 -13.17 21.27
CA PRO A 14 -5.16 -12.67 20.55
C PRO A 14 -5.48 -11.27 20.04
N SER A 15 -5.20 -10.28 20.89
CA SER A 15 -4.53 -9.04 20.57
C SER A 15 -4.65 -8.59 19.10
N LEU A 16 -5.74 -7.86 18.79
CA LEU A 16 -5.85 -7.00 17.60
C LEU A 16 -4.70 -5.97 17.49
N SER A 17 -3.85 -5.85 18.52
CA SER A 17 -2.67 -4.99 18.56
C SER A 17 -1.38 -5.60 17.97
N VAL A 18 -1.38 -6.84 17.46
CA VAL A 18 -0.14 -7.51 17.00
C VAL A 18 0.18 -7.25 15.53
N ILE A 19 -0.71 -6.63 14.76
CA ILE A 19 -0.39 -6.22 13.38
C ILE A 19 0.45 -4.95 13.43
N SER A 20 1.77 -5.12 13.54
CA SER A 20 2.74 -4.04 13.45
C SER A 20 2.54 -3.24 12.16
N SER A 21 2.85 -1.94 12.18
CA SER A 21 2.83 -1.08 10.99
C SER A 21 3.64 -1.67 9.81
N LYS A 22 4.65 -2.49 10.11
CA LYS A 22 5.43 -3.24 9.12
C LYS A 22 4.60 -4.29 8.38
N ASP A 23 3.77 -5.05 9.08
CA ASP A 23 2.92 -6.09 8.48
C ASP A 23 1.82 -5.47 7.61
N LYS A 24 1.34 -4.28 7.98
CA LYS A 24 0.41 -3.52 7.14
C LYS A 24 1.06 -3.07 5.82
N MET A 25 2.30 -2.61 5.87
CA MET A 25 3.05 -2.20 4.67
C MET A 25 3.28 -3.37 3.71
N GLU A 26 3.71 -4.51 4.23
CA GLU A 26 3.96 -5.69 3.39
C GLU A 26 2.65 -6.21 2.77
N LYS A 27 1.53 -6.17 3.51
CA LYS A 27 0.21 -6.47 2.94
C LYS A 27 -0.17 -5.53 1.81
N VAL A 28 0.05 -4.22 1.96
CA VAL A 28 -0.23 -3.24 0.89
C VAL A 28 0.61 -3.53 -0.36
N LYS A 29 1.90 -3.85 -0.19
CA LYS A 29 2.76 -4.24 -1.31
C LYS A 29 2.29 -5.52 -1.99
N MET A 30 1.90 -6.54 -1.23
CA MET A 30 1.36 -7.78 -1.79
C MET A 30 0.09 -7.55 -2.59
N LEU A 31 -0.87 -6.78 -2.04
CA LEU A 31 -2.13 -6.46 -2.71
C LEU A 31 -1.90 -5.64 -3.99
N LEU A 32 -0.99 -4.67 -3.95
CA LEU A 32 -0.63 -3.89 -5.13
C LEU A 32 0.00 -4.78 -6.22
N GLN A 33 0.86 -5.72 -5.81
CA GLN A 33 1.47 -6.66 -6.74
C GLN A 33 0.45 -7.61 -7.34
N GLU A 34 -0.46 -8.15 -6.53
CA GLU A 34 -1.55 -9.01 -6.99
C GLU A 34 -2.46 -8.28 -7.98
N TRP A 35 -2.83 -7.04 -7.67
CA TRP A 35 -3.67 -6.22 -8.54
C TRP A 35 -3.02 -5.97 -9.90
N ILE A 36 -1.75 -5.55 -9.92
CA ILE A 36 -1.02 -5.24 -11.17
C ILE A 36 -0.71 -6.51 -11.98
N CYS A 37 -0.38 -7.62 -11.31
CA CYS A 37 -0.03 -8.88 -11.95
C CYS A 37 -1.24 -9.82 -12.16
N SER A 38 -2.47 -9.36 -11.86
CA SER A 38 -3.69 -10.13 -12.10
C SER A 38 -3.84 -10.45 -13.60
N ARG A 39 -4.30 -11.67 -13.92
CA ARG A 39 -4.38 -12.15 -15.31
C ARG A 39 -5.41 -11.41 -16.15
N ASP A 40 -6.40 -10.80 -15.50
CA ASP A 40 -7.51 -10.15 -16.17
C ASP A 40 -7.08 -8.80 -16.77
N GLY A 41 -5.96 -8.23 -16.28
CA GLY A 41 -5.36 -7.01 -16.83
C GLY A 41 -6.29 -5.79 -16.80
N GLU A 42 -7.38 -5.89 -16.05
CA GLU A 42 -8.41 -4.86 -15.95
C GLU A 42 -8.04 -3.87 -14.86
N ILE A 43 -7.87 -2.62 -15.27
CA ILE A 43 -7.57 -1.53 -14.35
C ILE A 43 -8.90 -0.92 -13.93
N SER A 44 -9.34 -1.24 -12.72
CA SER A 44 -10.52 -0.61 -12.12
C SER A 44 -10.19 0.82 -11.69
N ASN A 45 -10.97 1.79 -12.18
CA ASN A 45 -10.83 3.19 -11.75
C ASN A 45 -11.04 3.33 -10.24
N THR A 46 -11.93 2.53 -9.64
CA THR A 46 -12.15 2.53 -8.19
C THR A 46 -10.90 2.12 -7.41
N ASP A 47 -10.17 1.12 -7.91
CA ASP A 47 -8.93 0.67 -7.27
C ASP A 47 -7.81 1.70 -7.46
N VAL A 48 -7.75 2.37 -8.62
CA VAL A 48 -6.84 3.49 -8.88
C VAL A 48 -7.11 4.65 -7.93
N ASP A 49 -8.38 5.01 -7.72
CA ASP A 49 -8.77 6.07 -6.80
C ASP A 49 -8.44 5.71 -5.36
N ALA A 50 -8.72 4.47 -4.94
CA ALA A 50 -8.37 3.99 -3.60
C ALA A 50 -6.86 3.99 -3.36
N TRP A 51 -6.08 3.56 -4.35
CA TRP A 51 -4.61 3.62 -4.30
C TRP A 51 -4.10 5.06 -4.21
N THR A 52 -4.66 5.97 -5.00
CA THR A 52 -4.29 7.38 -4.98
C THR A 52 -4.62 8.03 -3.64
N GLN A 53 -5.80 7.74 -3.07
CA GLN A 53 -6.20 8.21 -1.74
C GLN A 53 -5.28 7.67 -0.64
N LEU A 54 -4.85 6.42 -0.74
CA LEU A 54 -3.90 5.84 0.21
C LEU A 54 -2.58 6.62 0.18
N LEU A 55 -2.04 6.89 -1.02
CA LEU A 55 -0.81 7.68 -1.17
C LEU A 55 -1.00 9.11 -0.67
N GLY A 56 -2.13 9.75 -0.97
CA GLY A 56 -2.48 11.07 -0.45
C GLY A 56 -2.57 11.09 1.08
N GLY A 57 -3.14 10.06 1.70
CA GLY A 57 -3.12 9.87 3.15
C GLY A 57 -1.70 9.86 3.73
N VAL A 58 -0.75 9.20 3.05
CA VAL A 58 0.67 9.21 3.45
C VAL A 58 1.30 10.61 3.31
N VAL A 59 0.92 11.38 2.29
CA VAL A 59 1.32 12.80 2.14
C VAL A 59 0.84 13.61 3.35
N GLN A 60 -0.42 13.43 3.76
CA GLN A 60 -1.00 14.12 4.92
C GLN A 60 -0.37 13.69 6.26
N GLU A 61 0.01 12.42 6.41
CA GLU A 61 0.82 11.90 7.52
C GLU A 61 2.24 12.50 7.57
N ARG A 62 2.62 13.28 6.55
CA ARG A 62 3.96 13.83 6.31
C ARG A 62 5.07 12.78 6.26
N ASN A 63 4.74 11.54 5.90
CA ASN A 63 5.69 10.43 5.87
C ASN A 63 6.24 10.22 4.46
N LEU A 64 7.12 11.13 4.03
CA LEU A 64 7.73 11.09 2.69
C LEU A 64 8.59 9.85 2.44
N GLU A 65 9.19 9.27 3.48
CA GLU A 65 9.95 8.02 3.37
C GLU A 65 9.05 6.85 2.98
N LYS A 66 7.91 6.70 3.66
CA LYS A 66 6.88 5.71 3.32
C LYS A 66 6.32 5.93 1.92
N LEU A 67 6.08 7.18 1.55
CA LEU A 67 5.59 7.53 0.22
C LEU A 67 6.59 7.14 -0.88
N ASP A 68 7.86 7.49 -0.71
CA ASP A 68 8.94 7.14 -1.63
C ASP A 68 9.08 5.61 -1.80
N LEU A 69 9.00 4.85 -0.70
CA LEU A 69 9.04 3.39 -0.74
C LEU A 69 7.86 2.80 -1.53
N LEU A 70 6.64 3.30 -1.30
CA LEU A 70 5.44 2.83 -2.01
C LEU A 70 5.49 3.18 -3.50
N LEU A 71 5.92 4.40 -3.85
CA LEU A 71 6.02 4.84 -5.25
C LEU A 71 7.11 4.07 -6.00
N LYS A 72 8.28 3.82 -5.38
CA LYS A 72 9.33 2.97 -5.97
C LYS A 72 8.85 1.54 -6.17
N PHE A 73 8.10 1.00 -5.21
CA PHE A 73 7.54 -0.35 -5.33
C PHE A 73 6.49 -0.43 -6.43
N PHE A 74 5.62 0.58 -6.54
CA PHE A 74 4.62 0.70 -7.60
C PHE A 74 5.27 0.77 -8.97
N TYR A 75 6.24 1.67 -9.17
CA TYR A 75 7.01 1.80 -10.41
C TYR A 75 7.62 0.46 -10.84
N ARG A 76 8.35 -0.23 -9.94
CA ARG A 76 9.00 -1.50 -10.26
C ARG A 76 8.00 -2.59 -10.64
N THR A 77 6.83 -2.59 -10.02
CA THR A 77 5.79 -3.58 -10.29
C THR A 77 5.12 -3.33 -11.64
N VAL A 78 4.82 -2.06 -11.95
CA VAL A 78 4.32 -1.64 -13.26
C VAL A 78 5.34 -1.94 -14.36
N GLN A 79 6.62 -1.58 -14.16
CA GLN A 79 7.69 -1.87 -15.09
C GLN A 79 7.81 -3.37 -15.39
N ARG A 80 7.69 -4.22 -14.36
CA ARG A 80 7.74 -5.67 -14.52
C ARG A 80 6.52 -6.23 -15.25
N SER A 81 5.36 -5.58 -15.13
CA SER A 81 4.15 -6.00 -15.83
C SER A 81 4.28 -5.88 -17.36
N GLY A 82 5.13 -4.98 -17.85
CA GLY A 82 5.29 -4.70 -19.29
C GLY A 82 4.03 -4.12 -19.96
N SER A 83 3.04 -3.68 -19.18
CA SER A 83 1.76 -3.20 -19.68
C SER A 83 1.76 -1.68 -19.79
N LYS A 84 1.65 -1.17 -21.03
CA LYS A 84 1.52 0.27 -21.29
C LYS A 84 0.32 0.90 -20.57
N LYS A 85 -0.78 0.16 -20.40
CA LYS A 85 -1.94 0.64 -19.63
C LYS A 85 -1.58 0.92 -18.16
N TRP A 86 -0.71 0.09 -17.59
CA TRP A 86 -0.22 0.26 -16.23
C TRP A 86 0.79 1.40 -16.13
N GLU A 87 1.63 1.62 -17.15
CA GLU A 87 2.52 2.79 -17.25
C GLU A 87 1.72 4.09 -17.29
N ASP A 88 0.69 4.16 -18.15
CA ASP A 88 -0.21 5.33 -18.24
C ASP A 88 -0.94 5.57 -16.92
N THR A 89 -1.40 4.49 -16.27
CA THR A 89 -2.05 4.56 -14.95
C THR A 89 -1.10 5.05 -13.87
N TYR A 90 0.15 4.56 -13.86
CA TYR A 90 1.19 5.06 -12.96
C TYR A 90 1.40 6.56 -13.16
N MET A 91 1.54 7.03 -14.40
CA MET A 91 1.73 8.44 -14.70
C MET A 91 0.56 9.31 -14.22
N LYS A 92 -0.68 8.83 -14.33
CA LYS A 92 -1.85 9.53 -13.78
C LYS A 92 -1.79 9.64 -12.25
N VAL A 93 -1.53 8.53 -11.57
CA VAL A 93 -1.45 8.48 -10.10
C VAL A 93 -0.35 9.41 -9.58
N ILE A 94 0.86 9.35 -10.16
CA ILE A 94 1.97 10.21 -9.69
C ILE A 94 1.67 11.69 -9.89
N ASN A 95 0.96 12.08 -10.94
CA ASN A 95 0.64 13.50 -11.19
C ASN A 95 -0.30 14.04 -10.11
N VAL A 96 -1.27 13.24 -9.66
CA VAL A 96 -2.15 13.60 -8.56
C VAL A 96 -1.36 13.69 -7.25
N VAL A 97 -0.59 12.66 -6.93
CA VAL A 97 0.20 12.61 -5.69
C VAL A 97 1.24 13.72 -5.63
N GLN A 98 1.91 14.04 -6.74
CA GLN A 98 2.88 15.14 -6.83
C GLN A 98 2.20 16.51 -6.63
N THR A 99 0.96 16.67 -7.09
CA THR A 99 0.18 17.87 -6.84
C THR A 99 -0.09 18.04 -5.34
N GLU A 100 -0.49 16.95 -4.66
CA GLU A 100 -0.70 16.97 -3.21
C GLU A 100 0.61 17.22 -2.43
N VAL A 101 1.71 16.61 -2.86
CA VAL A 101 3.04 16.83 -2.27
C VAL A 101 3.46 18.29 -2.44
N LEU A 102 3.30 18.87 -3.63
CA LEU A 102 3.59 20.29 -3.87
C LEU A 102 2.76 21.19 -2.95
N GLN A 103 1.47 20.89 -2.77
CA GLN A 103 0.60 21.64 -1.89
C GLN A 103 1.00 21.52 -0.41
N ALA A 104 1.41 20.33 0.04
CA ALA A 104 1.75 20.08 1.44
C ALA A 104 3.17 20.53 1.83
N PHE A 105 4.13 20.49 0.89
CA PHE A 105 5.56 20.70 1.14
C PHE A 105 6.21 21.81 0.32
N GLY A 106 5.55 22.34 -0.71
CA GLY A 106 6.08 23.42 -1.56
C GLY A 106 7.12 22.97 -2.59
N HIS A 107 7.40 21.67 -2.70
CA HIS A 107 8.33 21.12 -3.68
C HIS A 107 7.86 19.77 -4.21
N PHE A 108 8.30 19.39 -5.41
CA PHE A 108 8.07 18.05 -5.96
C PHE A 108 9.06 17.03 -5.39
N MET A 109 8.64 15.77 -5.32
CA MET A 109 9.57 14.67 -5.10
C MET A 109 10.25 14.27 -6.41
N LYS A 110 11.48 13.75 -6.31
CA LYS A 110 12.15 13.10 -7.45
C LYS A 110 11.61 11.68 -7.61
N LEU A 111 10.83 11.45 -8.66
CA LEU A 111 10.25 10.15 -8.97
C LEU A 111 10.78 9.56 -10.27
N GLN A 112 10.66 8.24 -10.41
CA GLN A 112 10.91 7.53 -11.66
C GLN A 112 9.70 7.72 -12.60
N ILE A 113 9.96 7.83 -13.90
CA ILE A 113 8.97 8.01 -14.96
C ILE A 113 9.16 6.94 -16.04
N PHE A 114 8.12 6.67 -16.83
CA PHE A 114 8.14 5.78 -17.99
C PHE A 114 8.27 6.58 -19.29
#